data_AF-J9CA50-F1
#
_entry.id   AF-J9CA50-F1
#
_cell.length_a   1.000
_cell.length_b   1.000
_cell.length_c   1.000
_cell.angle_alpha   90.00
_cell.angle_beta   90.00
_cell.angle_gamma   90.00
#
_symmetry.space_group_name_H-M   'P 1'
#
loop_
_entity.id
_entity.type
_entity.pdbx_description
1 polymer ?
#
loop_
_entity_poly.entity_id
_entity_poly.type
_entity_poly.pdbx_seq_one_letter_code
_entity_poly.pdbx_strand_id
1 'polypeptide(L)'
;MKDKNIRPFGKKDELGYVFGDMAGSFVNLFIDGYFLTFCTYVLGISPAWMGSLFLFARLWDAINDPIMGSFPDRWMIGTSGDK
;
A
#
# COMPACT_ATOMS: atom_id res chain seq x y z
N MET A 1 6.86 36.01 -4.68
CA MET A 1 6.77 34.62 -4.20
C MET A 1 6.23 34.68 -2.79
N LYS A 2 5.02 34.19 -2.54
CA LYS A 2 4.43 34.22 -1.19
C LYS A 2 5.05 33.05 -0.42
N ASP A 3 5.88 33.37 0.58
CA ASP A 3 6.33 32.39 1.57
C ASP A 3 5.11 31.74 2.22
N LYS A 4 4.79 30.53 1.77
CA LYS A 4 3.77 29.70 2.38
C LYS A 4 4.40 29.18 3.66
N ASN A 5 4.04 29.76 4.79
CA ASN A 5 4.44 29.27 6.10
C ASN A 5 3.88 27.86 6.29
N ILE A 6 4.69 26.84 5.98
CA ILE A 6 4.30 25.43 6.06
C ILE A 6 4.32 25.05 7.53
N ARG A 7 3.17 24.67 8.06
CA ARG A 7 3.05 24.26 9.46
C ARG A 7 3.88 22.98 9.64
N PRO A 8 4.71 22.86 10.70
CA PRO A 8 5.43 21.62 10.95
C PRO A 8 4.43 20.47 11.14
N PHE A 9 4.79 19.28 10.65
CA PHE A 9 3.93 18.10 10.71
C PHE A 9 3.58 17.81 12.17
N GLY A 10 2.31 18.00 12.52
CA GLY A 10 1.82 17.87 13.88
C GLY A 10 1.21 16.49 14.13
N LYS A 11 1.02 16.16 15.40
CA LYS A 11 0.33 14.91 15.83
C LYS A 11 -1.07 14.73 15.22
N LYS A 12 -1.74 15.82 14.82
CA LYS A 12 -3.04 15.78 14.15
C LYS A 12 -2.92 15.37 12.68
N ASP A 13 -1.88 15.83 11.99
CA ASP A 13 -1.62 15.46 10.61
C ASP A 13 -1.11 14.01 10.53
N GLU A 14 -0.31 13.58 11.52
CA GLU A 14 0.10 12.18 11.71
C GLU A 14 -1.11 11.27 11.92
N LEU A 15 -2.02 11.63 12.82
CA LEU A 15 -3.22 10.84 13.08
C LEU A 15 -4.11 10.78 11.83
N GLY A 16 -4.30 11.90 11.12
CA GLY A 16 -5.06 11.94 9.87
C GLY A 16 -4.42 11.08 8.76
N TYR A 17 -3.09 11.09 8.67
CA TYR A 17 -2.35 10.27 7.73
C TYR A 17 -2.53 8.77 8.04
N VAL A 18 -2.37 8.38 9.31
CA VAL A 18 -2.58 6.99 9.75
C VAL A 18 -4.01 6.54 9.49
N PHE A 19 -5.02 7.37 9.74
CA PHE A 19 -6.41 7.02 9.43
C PHE A 19 -6.65 6.82 7.93
N GLY A 20 -6.03 7.65 7.09
CA GLY A 20 -6.09 7.50 5.64
C GLY A 20 -5.43 6.21 5.16
N ASP A 21 -4.22 5.93 5.66
CA ASP A 21 -3.45 4.72 5.33
C ASP A 21 -4.14 3.44 5.83
N MET A 22 -4.72 3.49 7.03
CA MET A 22 -5.54 2.41 7.57
C MET A 22 -6.73 2.12 6.67
N ALA A 23 -7.47 3.13 6.23
CA ALA A 23 -8.62 2.92 5.35
C ALA A 23 -8.23 2.25 4.03
N GLY A 24 -7.13 2.69 3.41
CA GLY A 24 -6.58 2.06 2.20
C GLY A 24 -6.18 0.61 2.42
N SER A 25 -5.44 0.35 3.52
CA SER A 25 -4.98 -0.99 3.90
C SER A 25 -6.15 -1.93 4.22
N PHE A 26 -7.21 -1.44 4.86
CA PHE A 26 -8.41 -2.22 5.15
C PHE A 26 -9.15 -2.65 3.89
N VAL A 27 -9.27 -1.76 2.91
CA VAL A 27 -9.89 -2.08 1.62
C VAL A 27 -9.08 -3.14 0.89
N ASN A 28 -7.75 -3.02 0.89
CA ASN A 28 -6.87 -4.01 0.27
C ASN A 28 -7.04 -5.40 0.92
N LEU A 29 -7.00 -5.47 2.26
CA LEU A 29 -7.22 -6.72 3.00
C LEU A 29 -8.60 -7.32 2.72
N PHE A 30 -9.64 -6.49 2.62
CA PHE A 30 -10.99 -6.96 2.32
C PHE A 30 -11.09 -7.57 0.91
N ILE A 31 -10.50 -6.91 -0.08
CA ILE A 31 -10.46 -7.41 -1.47
C ILE A 31 -9.68 -8.73 -1.55
N ASP A 32 -8.52 -8.83 -0.90
CA ASP A 32 -7.72 -10.06 -0.84
C ASP A 32 -8.52 -11.24 -0.27
N GLY A 33 -9.17 -11.04 0.88
CA GLY A 33 -9.97 -12.07 1.53
C GLY A 33 -11.21 -12.46 0.72
N TYR A 34 -11.88 -11.48 0.11
CA TYR A 34 -13.02 -11.72 -0.77
C TYR A 34 -12.60 -12.52 -2.01
N PHE A 35 -11.50 -12.16 -2.66
CA PHE A 35 -10.99 -12.82 -3.85
C PHE A 35 -10.64 -14.28 -3.59
N LEU A 36 -9.93 -14.56 -2.48
CA LEU A 36 -9.61 -15.92 -2.07
C LEU A 36 -10.87 -16.78 -1.83
N THR A 37 -11.86 -16.20 -1.15
CA THR A 37 -13.14 -16.87 -0.84
C THR A 37 -13.95 -17.12 -2.11
N PHE A 38 -14.01 -16.14 -3.02
CA PHE A 38 -14.71 -16.26 -4.29
C PHE A 38 -14.09 -17.36 -5.18
N CYS A 39 -12.77 -17.38 -5.32
CA CYS A 39 -12.07 -18.37 -6.13
C CYS A 39 -12.20 -19.79 -5.60
N THR A 40 -12.23 -19.98 -4.28
CA THR A 40 -12.33 -21.32 -3.67
C THR A 40 -13.78 -21.83 -3.60
N TYR A 41 -14.74 -20.99 -3.17
CA TYR A 41 -16.11 -21.42 -2.94
C TYR A 41 -17.03 -21.27 -4.16
N VAL A 42 -16.85 -20.25 -5.00
CA VAL A 42 -17.74 -20.00 -6.14
C VAL A 42 -17.19 -20.63 -7.42
N LEU A 43 -15.89 -20.46 -7.68
CA LEU A 43 -15.24 -21.03 -8.87
C LEU A 43 -14.78 -22.48 -8.68
N GLY A 44 -14.75 -22.99 -7.44
CA GLY A 44 -14.37 -24.36 -7.12
C GLY A 44 -12.89 -24.68 -7.34
N ILE A 45 -12.02 -23.66 -7.35
CA ILE A 45 -10.58 -23.83 -7.52
C ILE A 45 -10.00 -24.42 -6.23
N SER A 46 -9.07 -25.37 -6.37
CA SER A 46 -8.41 -26.00 -5.21
C SER A 46 -7.75 -24.94 -4.30
N PRO A 47 -8.01 -24.98 -2.98
CA PRO A 47 -7.39 -24.07 -2.02
C PRO A 47 -5.86 -24.14 -2.03
N ALA A 48 -5.28 -25.30 -2.36
CA ALA A 48 -3.83 -25.48 -2.46
C ALA A 48 -3.22 -24.65 -3.60
N TRP A 49 -3.94 -24.54 -4.73
CA TRP A 49 -3.51 -23.72 -5.87
C TRP A 49 -3.62 -22.23 -5.55
N MET A 50 -4.74 -21.80 -4.98
CA MET A 50 -4.91 -20.39 -4.59
C MET A 50 -3.94 -19.97 -3.49
N GLY A 51 -3.64 -20.83 -2.52
CA GLY A 51 -2.64 -20.57 -1.49
C GLY A 51 -1.24 -20.41 -2.07
N SER A 52 -0.87 -21.22 -3.07
CA SER A 52 0.41 -21.11 -3.77
C SER A 52 0.52 -19.81 -4.58
N LEU A 53 -0.56 -19.41 -5.25
CA LEU A 53 -0.64 -18.12 -5.96
C LEU A 53 -0.53 -16.93 -5.00
N PHE A 54 -1.22 -16.96 -3.86
CA PHE A 54 -1.12 -15.91 -2.83
C PHE A 54 0.29 -15.83 -2.23
N LEU A 55 0.93 -16.97 -1.97
CA LEU A 55 2.32 -17.01 -1.52
C LEU A 55 3.27 -16.38 -2.54
N PHE A 56 3.10 -16.70 -3.82
CA PHE A 56 3.89 -16.11 -4.89
C PHE A 56 3.65 -14.59 -4.99
N ALA A 57 2.39 -14.14 -4.92
CA ALA A 57 2.04 -12.73 -4.92
C ALA A 57 2.70 -11.97 -3.76
N ARG A 58 2.69 -12.54 -2.55
CA ARG A 58 3.33 -11.93 -1.38
C ARG A 58 4.86 -11.84 -1.50
N LEU A 59 5.49 -12.86 -2.09
CA LEU A 59 6.93 -12.82 -2.39
C LEU A 59 7.25 -11.75 -3.45
N TRP A 60 6.37 -11.59 -4.43
CA TRP A 60 6.49 -10.54 -5.45
C TRP A 60 6.32 -9.15 -4.82
N ASP A 61 5.32 -8.93 -3.98
CA ASP A 61 5.12 -7.65 -3.28
C ASP A 61 6.34 -7.32 -2.39
N ALA A 62 6.89 -8.30 -1.67
CA ALA A 62 8.10 -8.10 -0.87
C ALA A 62 9.32 -7.61 -1.66
N ILE A 63 9.36 -7.82 -2.98
CA ILE A 63 10.41 -7.29 -3.87
C ILE A 63 10.00 -5.93 -4.44
N ASN A 64 8.74 -5.76 -4.83
CA ASN A 64 8.26 -4.52 -5.44
C ASN A 64 8.10 -3.37 -4.43
N ASP A 65 7.74 -3.67 -3.19
CA ASP A 65 7.55 -2.66 -2.15
C ASP A 65 8.85 -1.90 -1.83
N PRO A 66 10.02 -2.55 -1.63
CA PRO A 66 11.30 -1.85 -1.51
C PRO A 66 11.70 -1.09 -2.78
N ILE A 67 11.37 -1.61 -3.96
CA ILE A 67 11.66 -0.94 -5.22
C ILE A 67 10.86 0.37 -5.29
N MET A 68 9.53 0.31 -5.13
CA MET A 68 8.65 1.48 -5.12
C MET A 68 8.95 2.45 -3.97
N GLY A 69 9.38 1.94 -2.81
CA GLY A 69 9.80 2.77 -1.68
C GLY A 69 11.17 3.44 -1.86
N SER A 70 12.08 2.84 -2.63
CA SER A 70 13.39 3.43 -2.97
C SER A 70 13.39 4.28 -4.25
N PHE A 71 12.33 4.19 -5.05
CA PHE A 71 12.12 5.06 -6.21
C PHE A 71 12.07 6.56 -5.86
N PRO A 72 11.35 7.01 -4.81
CA PRO A 72 11.36 8.39 -4.34
C PRO A 72 12.76 8.92 -4.00
N ASP A 73 13.59 8.09 -3.35
CA ASP A 73 14.95 8.44 -2.93
C ASP A 73 15.94 8.56 -4.10
N ARG A 74 15.72 7.83 -5.21
CA ARG A 74 16.59 7.88 -6.39
C ARG A 74 16.13 8.80 -7.51
N TRP A 75 14.81 8.99 -7.68
CA TRP A 75 14.24 9.67 -8.83
C TRP A 75 13.49 10.95 -8.50
N MET A 76 13.31 11.28 -7.22
CA MET A 76 12.76 12.57 -6.76
C MET A 76 11.54 13.01 -7.58
N ILE A 77 10.56 12.10 -7.70
CA ILE A 77 9.28 12.43 -8.32
C ILE A 77 8.39 13.03 -7.22
N GLY A 78 8.33 14.35 -7.25
CA GLY A 78 7.75 15.22 -6.23
C GLY A 78 8.80 16.22 -5.77
N THR A 79 8.56 17.51 -6.08
CA THR A 79 9.40 18.68 -5.81
C THR A 79 10.52 18.46 -4.78
N SER A 80 11.77 18.41 -5.26
CA SER A 80 12.87 19.01 -4.48
C SER A 80 12.46 20.43 -4.17
N GLY A 81 12.33 20.77 -2.90
CA GLY A 81 11.94 22.10 -2.43
C GLY A 81 10.84 21.96 -1.39
N ASP A 82 11.07 22.18 -0.11
CA ASP A 82 12.05 23.07 0.49
C ASP A 82 12.33 22.62 1.93
N LYS A 83 13.39 23.22 2.47
CA LYS A 83 13.77 23.26 3.89
C LYS A 83 12.61 23.51 4.84
#